data_AF-A0A6J8D4S6-F1
#
_entry.id   AF-A0A6J8D4S6-F1
#
_cell.length_a   1.000
_cell.length_b   1.000
_cell.length_c   1.000
_cell.angle_alpha   90.00
_cell.angle_beta   90.00
_cell.angle_gamma   90.00
#
_symmetry.space_group_name_H-M   'P 1'
#
loop_
_entity.id
_entity.type
_entity.pdbx_description
1 polymer ?
#
loop_
_entity_poly.entity_id
_entity_poly.type
_entity_poly.pdbx_seq_one_letter_code
_entity_poly.pdbx_strand_id
1 'polypeptide(L)'
;MYRATTGTVISSEIHVFKQYRTNFGDSALTLYNGIMGTNTVFGDELLPASMTYTEYNRKQCAQFMEGLLKLLLRAVEMDLAYLHLDPRTAASVHNHTSDWETRLHSVRRKMLKTDSIIVSKYHEQSGDDKHYQRDCGGFLKFRSNGHNISVASKDKTFSQADLNEAKSIINHVHDNEAVHLHRPKDHVVHRFVDAHHTYDSFNAKAKNGCSPYAAAGVVDNKAKPSYKASPNRLYLKQAYYHYIHVFG
;
A
#
# COMPACT_ATOMS: atom_id res chain seq x y z
N MET A 1 -43.64 35.11 22.40
CA MET A 1 -42.26 35.23 22.91
C MET A 1 -41.96 33.98 23.73
N TYR A 2 -41.38 32.94 23.13
CA TYR A 2 -41.04 31.70 23.83
C TYR A 2 -39.75 31.93 24.61
N ARG A 3 -39.84 32.03 25.95
CA ARG A 3 -38.67 31.88 26.83
C ARG A 3 -38.35 30.40 26.93
N ALA A 4 -37.30 29.96 26.25
CA ALA A 4 -36.72 28.65 26.52
C ALA A 4 -36.17 28.65 27.96
N THR A 5 -36.68 27.74 28.78
CA THR A 5 -36.21 27.48 30.14
C THR A 5 -34.76 27.00 30.09
N THR A 6 -33.85 27.83 30.60
CA THR A 6 -32.41 27.55 30.75
C THR A 6 -32.12 26.23 31.48
N GLY A 7 -33.01 25.75 32.36
CA GLY A 7 -32.84 24.49 33.08
C GLY A 7 -32.94 23.21 32.24
N THR A 8 -33.74 23.22 31.16
CA THR A 8 -33.94 22.01 30.33
C THR A 8 -32.75 21.75 29.40
N VAL A 9 -32.17 22.83 28.85
CA VAL A 9 -31.00 22.79 27.95
C VAL A 9 -29.74 22.34 28.72
N ILE A 10 -29.52 22.88 29.92
CA ILE A 10 -28.39 22.50 30.78
C ILE A 10 -28.48 21.02 31.20
N SER A 11 -29.69 20.51 31.48
CA SER A 11 -29.93 19.09 31.81
C SER A 11 -29.58 18.15 30.64
N SER A 12 -29.95 18.51 29.41
CA SER A 12 -29.62 17.70 28.22
C SER A 12 -28.14 17.71 27.89
N GLU A 13 -27.47 18.85 28.02
CA GLU A 13 -26.03 18.98 27.79
C GLU A 13 -25.24 18.13 28.80
N ILE A 14 -25.57 18.22 30.10
CA ILE A 14 -24.97 17.39 31.15
C ILE A 14 -25.18 15.89 30.89
N HIS A 15 -26.33 15.50 30.33
CA HIS A 15 -26.60 14.10 29.99
C HIS A 15 -25.71 13.60 28.85
N VAL A 16 -25.55 14.38 27.78
CA VAL A 16 -24.69 14.03 26.63
C VAL A 16 -23.23 13.86 27.05
N PHE A 17 -22.68 14.76 27.87
CA PHE A 17 -21.30 14.65 28.37
C PHE A 17 -21.09 13.43 29.28
N LYS A 18 -22.08 13.10 30.13
CA LYS A 18 -22.01 11.88 30.95
C LYS A 18 -22.02 10.61 30.10
N GLN A 19 -22.90 10.54 29.11
CA GLN A 19 -22.95 9.40 28.17
C GLN A 19 -21.65 9.25 27.38
N TYR A 20 -21.04 10.37 26.95
CA TYR A 20 -19.72 10.33 26.31
C TYR A 20 -18.67 9.66 27.21
N ARG A 21 -18.52 10.16 28.43
CA ARG A 21 -17.51 9.66 29.37
C ARG A 21 -17.73 8.19 29.71
N THR A 22 -18.97 7.77 29.90
CA THR A 22 -19.31 6.38 30.26
C THR A 22 -19.10 5.41 29.09
N ASN A 23 -19.48 5.81 27.87
CA ASN A 23 -19.52 4.87 26.75
C ASN A 23 -18.29 4.96 25.83
N PHE A 24 -17.64 6.13 25.78
CA PHE A 24 -16.65 6.44 24.76
C PHE A 24 -15.33 7.03 25.27
N GLY A 25 -15.22 7.40 26.55
CA GLY A 25 -14.07 8.14 27.09
C GLY A 25 -12.70 7.46 26.94
N ASP A 26 -12.66 6.13 26.73
CA ASP A 26 -11.42 5.37 26.52
C ASP A 26 -11.29 4.83 25.08
N SER A 27 -12.15 5.25 24.15
CA SER A 27 -12.22 4.67 22.80
C SER A 27 -10.94 4.92 22.02
N ALA A 28 -10.42 6.15 22.07
CA ALA A 28 -9.19 6.50 21.37
C ALA A 28 -8.00 5.72 21.94
N LEU A 29 -7.88 5.63 23.27
CA LEU A 29 -6.80 4.89 23.92
C LEU A 29 -6.89 3.38 23.65
N THR A 30 -8.11 2.83 23.68
CA THR A 30 -8.38 1.43 23.31
C THR A 30 -7.91 1.14 21.90
N LEU A 31 -8.29 1.99 20.94
CA LEU A 31 -7.91 1.81 19.53
C LEU A 31 -6.40 1.97 19.32
N TYR A 32 -5.79 2.99 19.93
CA TYR A 32 -4.34 3.17 19.92
C TYR A 32 -3.63 1.91 20.44
N ASN A 33 -4.06 1.37 21.58
CA ASN A 33 -3.46 0.19 22.16
C ASN A 33 -3.64 -1.06 21.27
N GLY A 34 -4.78 -1.18 20.59
CA GLY A 34 -5.01 -2.25 19.60
C GLY A 34 -4.07 -2.16 18.39
N ILE A 35 -3.78 -0.94 17.91
CA ILE A 35 -2.82 -0.71 16.82
C ILE A 35 -1.39 -1.01 17.29
N MET A 36 -1.05 -0.61 18.51
CA MET A 36 0.29 -0.79 19.06
C MET A 36 0.58 -2.21 19.54
N GLY A 37 -0.47 -2.97 19.86
CA GLY A 37 -0.36 -4.32 20.42
C GLY A 37 -0.18 -4.34 21.93
N THR A 38 -0.66 -3.32 22.63
CA THR A 38 -0.45 -3.13 24.08
C THR A 38 -1.66 -3.49 24.93
N ASN A 39 -2.78 -3.90 24.32
CA ASN A 39 -3.95 -4.41 25.04
C ASN A 39 -4.47 -5.73 24.46
N THR A 40 -5.33 -6.41 25.21
CA THR A 40 -5.93 -7.70 24.84
C THR A 40 -7.33 -7.57 24.24
N VAL A 41 -7.87 -6.35 24.12
CA VAL A 41 -9.27 -6.09 23.71
C VAL A 41 -9.58 -6.67 22.33
N PHE A 42 -8.61 -6.64 21.41
CA PHE A 42 -8.80 -7.09 20.03
C PHE A 42 -8.33 -8.54 19.79
N GLY A 43 -7.92 -9.26 20.84
CA GLY A 43 -7.38 -10.62 20.75
C GLY A 43 -5.96 -10.67 20.18
N ASP A 44 -5.75 -10.06 19.01
CA ASP A 44 -4.47 -9.92 18.31
C ASP A 44 -4.10 -8.45 18.06
N GLU A 45 -2.82 -8.18 17.79
CA GLU A 45 -2.40 -6.87 17.29
C GLU A 45 -3.07 -6.59 15.94
N LEU A 46 -3.76 -5.45 15.81
CA LEU A 46 -4.57 -5.13 14.64
C LEU A 46 -3.76 -5.12 13.33
N LEU A 47 -2.51 -4.63 13.36
CA LEU A 47 -1.69 -4.51 12.15
C LEU A 47 -1.16 -5.88 11.66
N PRO A 48 -0.49 -6.71 12.47
CA PRO A 48 -0.17 -8.10 12.10
C PRO A 48 -1.38 -8.92 11.64
N ALA A 49 -2.51 -8.82 12.36
CA ALA A 49 -3.73 -9.51 11.97
C ALA A 49 -4.19 -9.09 10.56
N SER A 50 -4.20 -7.77 10.29
CA SER A 50 -4.59 -7.25 8.97
C SER A 50 -3.71 -7.77 7.84
N MET A 51 -2.41 -7.96 8.07
CA MET A 51 -1.51 -8.55 7.07
C MET A 51 -1.95 -9.98 6.73
N THR A 52 -2.25 -10.79 7.74
CA THR A 52 -2.69 -12.18 7.55
C THR A 52 -4.04 -12.24 6.82
N TYR A 53 -5.02 -11.45 7.25
CA TYR A 53 -6.37 -11.45 6.65
C TYR A 53 -6.42 -10.89 5.23
N THR A 54 -5.53 -9.98 4.88
CA THR A 54 -5.41 -9.47 3.50
C THR A 54 -4.48 -10.32 2.64
N GLU A 55 -4.05 -11.49 3.12
CA GLU A 55 -3.07 -12.36 2.47
C GLU A 55 -1.77 -11.61 2.07
N TYR A 56 -1.41 -10.60 2.86
CA TYR A 56 -0.30 -9.68 2.65
C TYR A 56 -0.45 -8.73 1.46
N ASN A 57 -1.66 -8.57 0.92
CA ASN A 57 -1.96 -7.60 -0.13
C ASN A 57 -1.71 -6.17 0.39
N ARG A 58 -0.67 -5.52 -0.11
CA ARG A 58 -0.24 -4.20 0.37
C ARG A 58 -1.35 -3.16 0.24
N LYS A 59 -2.08 -3.14 -0.88
CA LYS A 59 -3.15 -2.17 -1.13
C LYS A 59 -4.29 -2.33 -0.11
N GLN A 60 -4.73 -3.56 0.11
CA GLN A 60 -5.79 -3.85 1.09
C GLN A 60 -5.32 -3.56 2.52
N CYS A 61 -4.10 -3.95 2.87
CA CYS A 61 -3.53 -3.65 4.19
C CYS A 61 -3.38 -2.14 4.40
N ALA A 62 -2.96 -1.38 3.39
CA ALA A 62 -2.86 0.08 3.45
C ALA A 62 -4.24 0.73 3.62
N GLN A 63 -5.26 0.26 2.91
CA GLN A 63 -6.64 0.73 3.06
C GLN A 63 -7.17 0.47 4.48
N PHE A 64 -6.87 -0.70 5.05
CA PHE A 64 -7.24 -1.01 6.43
C PHE A 64 -6.51 -0.09 7.43
N MET A 65 -5.20 0.10 7.28
CA MET A 65 -4.41 1.02 8.11
C MET A 65 -4.93 2.46 8.03
N GLU A 66 -5.30 2.93 6.83
CA GLU A 66 -5.90 4.24 6.63
C GLU A 66 -7.25 4.35 7.35
N GLY A 67 -8.09 3.32 7.27
CA GLY A 67 -9.35 3.24 8.02
C GLY A 67 -9.14 3.34 9.53
N LEU A 68 -8.18 2.59 10.07
CA LEU A 68 -7.81 2.66 11.50
C LEU A 68 -7.29 4.03 11.91
N LEU A 69 -6.45 4.66 11.09
CA LEU A 69 -5.94 6.01 11.36
C LEU A 69 -7.08 7.03 11.39
N LYS A 70 -8.00 6.99 10.41
CA LYS A 70 -9.16 7.88 10.38
C LYS A 70 -10.05 7.69 11.61
N LEU A 71 -10.30 6.44 12.01
CA LEU A 71 -11.09 6.14 13.20
C LEU A 71 -10.42 6.68 14.48
N LEU A 72 -9.10 6.50 14.60
CA LEU A 72 -8.34 7.03 15.73
C LEU A 72 -8.37 8.56 15.77
N LEU A 73 -8.16 9.23 14.64
CA LEU A 73 -8.21 10.69 14.58
C LEU A 73 -9.58 11.23 15.02
N ARG A 74 -10.68 10.60 14.59
CA ARG A 74 -12.03 10.97 15.04
C ARG A 74 -12.23 10.76 16.54
N ALA A 75 -11.73 9.65 17.09
CA ALA A 75 -11.82 9.41 18.53
C ALA A 75 -11.01 10.44 19.33
N VAL A 76 -9.82 10.82 18.86
CA VAL A 76 -8.98 11.86 19.47
C VAL A 76 -9.65 13.23 19.41
N GLU A 77 -10.23 13.60 18.27
CA GLU A 77 -10.99 14.86 18.13
C GLU A 77 -12.14 14.92 19.13
N MET A 78 -12.87 13.82 19.33
CA MET A 78 -13.96 13.73 20.30
C MET A 78 -13.44 13.86 21.74
N ASP A 79 -12.34 13.20 22.09
CA ASP A 79 -11.71 13.32 23.42
C ASP A 79 -11.28 14.76 23.71
N LEU A 80 -10.62 15.40 22.76
CA LEU A 80 -10.18 16.79 22.90
C LEU A 80 -11.37 17.74 23.00
N ALA A 81 -12.42 17.54 22.19
CA ALA A 81 -13.64 18.34 22.27
C ALA A 81 -14.32 18.20 23.65
N TYR A 82 -14.39 16.98 24.20
CA TYR A 82 -14.88 16.76 25.56
C TYR A 82 -14.07 17.55 26.59
N LEU A 83 -12.73 17.51 26.51
CA LEU A 83 -11.86 18.20 27.45
C LEU A 83 -12.01 19.72 27.41
N HIS A 84 -12.22 20.30 26.22
CA HIS A 84 -12.48 21.73 26.05
C HIS A 84 -13.82 22.15 26.67
N LEU A 85 -14.83 21.28 26.61
CA LEU A 85 -16.19 21.59 27.04
C LEU A 85 -16.42 21.33 28.54
N ASP A 86 -15.64 20.45 29.18
CA ASP A 86 -15.70 20.22 30.63
C ASP A 86 -14.78 21.22 31.36
N PRO A 87 -15.33 22.20 32.12
CA PRO A 87 -14.55 23.24 32.78
C PRO A 87 -13.52 22.70 33.78
N ARG A 88 -13.71 21.48 34.27
CA ARG A 88 -12.79 20.83 35.21
C ARG A 88 -11.53 20.29 34.54
N THR A 89 -11.58 20.08 33.22
CA THR A 89 -10.49 19.49 32.43
C THR A 89 -9.96 20.42 31.35
N ALA A 90 -10.55 21.60 31.15
CA ALA A 90 -10.10 22.56 30.14
C ALA A 90 -8.60 22.93 30.27
N ALA A 91 -8.07 22.97 31.49
CA ALA A 91 -6.65 23.25 31.73
C ALA A 91 -5.69 22.12 31.28
N SER A 92 -6.18 20.88 31.12
CA SER A 92 -5.34 19.74 30.71
C SER A 92 -5.32 19.50 29.20
N VAL A 93 -6.11 20.25 28.42
CA VAL A 93 -6.21 20.12 26.96
C VAL A 93 -4.83 20.12 26.29
N HIS A 94 -3.96 21.07 26.64
CA HIS A 94 -2.64 21.20 26.00
C HIS A 94 -1.77 19.95 26.20
N ASN A 95 -1.76 19.42 27.44
CA ASN A 95 -1.01 18.20 27.76
C ASN A 95 -1.59 17.00 27.00
N HIS A 96 -2.92 16.88 26.96
CA HIS A 96 -3.58 15.81 26.21
C HIS A 96 -3.31 15.88 24.71
N THR A 97 -3.24 17.08 24.12
CA THR A 97 -2.86 17.25 22.72
C THR A 97 -1.43 16.75 22.48
N SER A 98 -0.47 17.17 23.30
CA SER A 98 0.94 16.73 23.20
C SER A 98 1.10 15.20 23.34
N ASP A 99 0.35 14.59 24.26
CA ASP A 99 0.32 13.13 24.43
C ASP A 99 -0.20 12.43 23.16
N TRP A 100 -1.27 12.96 22.58
CA TRP A 100 -1.85 12.41 21.36
C TRP A 100 -0.95 12.59 20.13
N GLU A 101 -0.24 13.70 20.01
CA GLU A 101 0.77 13.88 18.96
C GLU A 101 1.85 12.80 19.04
N THR A 102 2.38 12.55 20.24
CA THR A 102 3.39 11.50 20.48
C THR A 102 2.86 10.11 20.12
N ARG A 103 1.60 9.81 20.46
CA ARG A 103 0.92 8.56 20.12
C ARG A 103 0.71 8.41 18.61
N LEU A 104 0.23 9.46 17.94
CA LEU A 104 0.02 9.47 16.49
C LEU A 104 1.33 9.30 15.72
N HIS A 105 2.43 9.89 16.20
CA HIS A 105 3.77 9.63 15.65
C HIS A 105 4.17 8.15 15.79
N SER A 106 3.85 7.51 16.91
CA SER A 106 4.13 6.10 17.12
C SER A 106 3.27 5.20 16.23
N VAL A 107 1.99 5.52 16.06
CA VAL A 107 1.09 4.85 15.09
C VAL A 107 1.64 4.95 13.68
N ARG A 108 2.03 6.15 13.23
CA ARG A 108 2.62 6.37 11.90
C ARG A 108 3.86 5.50 11.68
N ARG A 109 4.78 5.47 12.66
CA ARG A 109 5.99 4.63 12.57
C ARG A 109 5.66 3.14 12.49
N LYS A 110 4.71 2.66 13.29
CA LYS A 110 4.28 1.25 13.26
C LYS A 110 3.64 0.91 11.91
N MET A 111 2.76 1.75 11.36
CA MET A 111 2.15 1.53 10.03
C MET A 111 3.19 1.51 8.90
N LEU A 112 4.16 2.44 8.91
CA LEU A 112 5.27 2.44 7.94
C LEU A 112 6.14 1.17 8.05
N LYS A 113 6.39 0.71 9.28
CA LYS A 113 7.10 -0.56 9.51
C LYS A 113 6.30 -1.75 8.97
N THR A 114 5.00 -1.79 9.18
CA THR A 114 4.10 -2.81 8.64
C THR A 114 4.14 -2.83 7.11
N ASP A 115 4.00 -1.67 6.45
CA ASP A 115 4.13 -1.55 4.99
C ASP A 115 5.50 -2.05 4.50
N SER A 116 6.58 -1.65 5.18
CA SER A 116 7.93 -2.10 4.84
C SER A 116 8.11 -3.62 4.98
N ILE A 117 7.47 -4.27 5.96
CA ILE A 117 7.48 -5.73 6.09
C ILE A 117 6.78 -6.36 4.89
N ILE A 118 5.63 -5.83 4.46
CA ILE A 118 4.93 -6.30 3.26
C ILE A 118 5.84 -6.17 2.04
N VAL A 119 6.39 -4.98 1.81
CA VAL A 119 7.25 -4.70 0.65
C VAL A 119 8.51 -5.56 0.63
N SER A 120 9.12 -5.84 1.79
CA SER A 120 10.40 -6.57 1.87
C SER A 120 10.26 -8.08 1.86
N LYS A 121 9.17 -8.63 2.40
CA LYS A 121 8.98 -10.08 2.51
C LYS A 121 8.00 -10.64 1.47
N TYR A 122 7.10 -9.80 0.97
CA TYR A 122 5.96 -10.19 0.14
C TYR A 122 5.97 -9.38 -1.17
N HIS A 123 7.09 -9.44 -1.90
CA HIS A 123 7.34 -8.69 -3.14
C HIS A 123 6.28 -8.89 -4.24
N GLU A 124 5.58 -10.03 -4.22
CA GLU A 124 4.50 -10.33 -5.16
C GLU A 124 3.19 -9.65 -4.78
N GLN A 125 3.07 -9.18 -3.54
CA GLN A 125 1.86 -8.56 -2.99
C GLN A 125 2.03 -7.06 -2.78
N SER A 126 3.22 -6.52 -3.02
CA SER A 126 3.55 -5.08 -2.89
C SER A 126 2.88 -4.17 -3.94
N GLY A 127 2.31 -4.75 -5.00
CA GLY A 127 1.56 -4.02 -6.02
C GLY A 127 2.42 -3.48 -7.17
N ASP A 128 1.85 -2.50 -7.87
CA ASP A 128 2.30 -1.93 -9.15
C ASP A 128 3.71 -1.30 -9.12
N ASP A 129 4.28 -1.06 -7.93
CA ASP A 129 5.65 -0.60 -7.77
C ASP A 129 6.68 -1.72 -8.00
N LYS A 130 6.28 -2.98 -7.77
CA LYS A 130 7.17 -4.16 -7.85
C LYS A 130 6.88 -5.07 -9.00
N HIS A 131 5.66 -5.10 -9.52
CA HIS A 131 5.35 -5.82 -10.72
C HIS A 131 4.17 -5.15 -11.42
N TYR A 132 4.27 -5.00 -12.73
CA TYR A 132 3.19 -4.48 -13.55
C TYR A 132 3.17 -5.25 -14.85
N GLN A 133 2.01 -5.79 -15.21
CA GLN A 133 1.85 -6.60 -16.41
C GLN A 133 0.46 -6.40 -16.98
N ARG A 134 0.39 -6.50 -18.31
CA ARG A 134 -0.86 -6.80 -19.00
C ARG A 134 -0.77 -8.14 -19.68
N ASP A 135 -1.85 -8.89 -19.58
CA ASP A 135 -2.07 -10.16 -20.24
C ASP A 135 -3.29 -10.10 -21.18
N CYS A 136 -3.14 -10.75 -22.33
CA CYS A 136 -4.13 -10.94 -23.37
C CYS A 136 -4.31 -12.44 -23.59
N GLY A 137 -4.83 -13.14 -22.57
CA GLY A 137 -4.99 -14.60 -22.57
C GLY A 137 -3.70 -15.38 -22.24
N GLY A 138 -2.68 -14.70 -21.71
CA GLY A 138 -1.61 -15.33 -20.94
C GLY A 138 -2.08 -15.68 -19.52
N PHE A 139 -1.14 -16.04 -18.65
CA PHE A 139 -1.46 -16.36 -17.25
C PHE A 139 -0.47 -15.69 -16.30
N LEU A 140 -1.00 -14.94 -15.33
CA LEU A 140 -0.28 -14.46 -14.15
C LEU A 140 -0.77 -15.23 -12.94
N LYS A 141 0.15 -15.86 -12.21
CA LYS A 141 -0.19 -16.48 -10.92
C LYS A 141 0.85 -16.16 -9.88
N PHE A 142 0.35 -15.69 -8.74
CA PHE A 142 1.13 -15.49 -7.53
C PHE A 142 1.27 -16.83 -6.79
N ARG A 143 2.43 -17.08 -6.16
CA ARG A 143 2.71 -18.26 -5.33
C ARG A 143 2.43 -19.60 -6.02
N SER A 144 3.08 -19.86 -7.14
CA SER A 144 2.96 -21.14 -7.88
C SER A 144 4.30 -21.89 -7.91
N ASN A 145 4.29 -23.17 -7.52
CA ASN A 145 5.45 -24.07 -7.58
C ASN A 145 6.71 -23.55 -6.87
N GLY A 146 6.56 -22.92 -5.70
CA GLY A 146 7.71 -22.35 -4.96
C GLY A 146 8.26 -21.03 -5.53
N HIS A 147 7.59 -20.48 -6.54
CA HIS A 147 7.84 -19.13 -7.04
C HIS A 147 6.70 -18.22 -6.59
N ASN A 148 7.04 -17.14 -5.91
CA ASN A 148 7.26 -15.90 -6.61
C ASN A 148 6.05 -15.36 -7.41
N ILE A 149 6.39 -14.86 -8.58
CA ILE A 149 5.45 -14.58 -9.66
C ILE A 149 5.67 -15.63 -10.75
N SER A 150 4.61 -16.29 -11.20
CA SER A 150 4.64 -17.17 -12.38
C SER A 150 3.96 -16.48 -13.55
N VAL A 151 4.69 -16.30 -14.64
CA VAL A 151 4.16 -15.71 -15.87
C VAL A 151 4.25 -16.72 -17.01
N ALA A 152 3.14 -16.94 -17.71
CA ALA A 152 3.08 -17.87 -18.83
C ALA A 152 2.45 -17.26 -20.09
N SER A 153 2.97 -17.68 -21.23
CA SER A 153 2.40 -17.42 -22.55
C SER A 153 1.05 -18.12 -22.73
N LYS A 154 0.27 -17.64 -23.70
CA LYS A 154 -0.91 -18.32 -24.24
C LYS A 154 -0.53 -19.67 -24.90
N ASP A 155 -1.53 -20.49 -25.20
CA ASP A 155 -1.39 -21.78 -25.88
C ASP A 155 -0.67 -21.68 -27.24
N LYS A 156 -0.23 -22.83 -27.79
CA LYS A 156 0.58 -22.90 -29.02
C LYS A 156 -0.16 -22.48 -30.29
N THR A 157 -1.47 -22.24 -30.23
CA THR A 157 -2.30 -21.86 -31.38
C THR A 157 -2.24 -20.36 -31.65
N PHE A 158 -1.70 -19.57 -30.72
CA PHE A 158 -1.51 -18.13 -30.90
C PHE A 158 -0.35 -17.81 -31.86
N SER A 159 -0.50 -16.72 -32.61
CA SER A 159 0.52 -16.23 -33.55
C SER A 159 1.84 -15.99 -32.83
N GLN A 160 2.93 -16.63 -33.26
CA GLN A 160 4.25 -16.40 -32.68
C GLN A 160 4.63 -14.93 -32.81
N ALA A 161 5.12 -14.34 -31.72
CA ALA A 161 5.74 -13.03 -31.78
C ALA A 161 7.02 -13.05 -32.60
N ASP A 162 7.23 -12.00 -33.37
CA ASP A 162 8.57 -11.70 -33.89
C ASP A 162 9.47 -11.32 -32.71
N LEU A 163 10.45 -12.18 -32.41
CA LEU A 163 11.41 -11.96 -31.33
C LEU A 163 12.36 -10.79 -31.61
N ASN A 164 12.63 -10.45 -32.87
CA ASN A 164 13.44 -9.28 -33.20
C ASN A 164 12.66 -8.01 -32.89
N GLU A 165 11.36 -8.00 -33.21
CA GLU A 165 10.48 -6.91 -32.83
C GLU A 165 10.33 -6.84 -31.30
N ALA A 166 10.13 -7.98 -30.62
CA ALA A 166 10.06 -8.03 -29.16
C ALA A 166 11.33 -7.47 -28.50
N LYS A 167 12.50 -7.81 -29.06
CA LYS A 167 13.79 -7.25 -28.65
C LYS A 167 13.88 -5.75 -28.86
N SER A 168 13.43 -5.26 -30.01
CA SER A 168 13.36 -3.82 -30.28
C SER A 168 12.48 -3.12 -29.24
N ILE A 169 11.29 -3.66 -28.98
CA ILE A 169 10.35 -3.11 -27.98
C ILE A 169 11.01 -3.03 -26.61
N ILE A 170 11.55 -4.14 -26.09
CA ILE A 170 12.11 -4.19 -24.74
C ILE A 170 13.36 -3.31 -24.60
N ASN A 171 14.15 -3.13 -25.67
CA ASN A 171 15.33 -2.26 -25.62
C ASN A 171 14.98 -0.76 -25.55
N HIS A 172 13.77 -0.37 -25.99
CA HIS A 172 13.27 1.00 -25.86
C HIS A 172 12.53 1.25 -24.53
N VAL A 173 12.33 0.23 -23.70
CA VAL A 173 11.73 0.39 -22.37
C VAL A 173 12.75 1.07 -21.44
N HIS A 174 12.34 2.20 -20.88
CA HIS A 174 13.13 2.96 -19.90
C HIS A 174 13.09 2.25 -18.55
N ASP A 175 14.23 1.72 -18.12
CA ASP A 175 14.36 0.89 -16.91
C ASP A 175 15.23 1.52 -15.81
N ASN A 176 15.71 2.74 -16.04
CA ASN A 176 16.46 3.55 -15.09
C ASN A 176 16.18 5.05 -15.28
N GLU A 177 16.22 5.78 -14.19
CA GLU A 177 16.32 7.25 -14.21
C GLU A 177 17.69 7.65 -13.67
N ALA A 178 18.48 8.36 -14.48
CA ALA A 178 19.69 9.01 -14.01
C ALA A 178 19.29 10.27 -13.23
N VAL A 179 19.54 10.27 -11.92
CA VAL A 179 19.32 11.45 -11.08
C VAL A 179 20.68 12.07 -10.76
N HIS A 180 20.85 13.32 -11.20
CA HIS A 180 21.99 14.13 -10.80
C HIS A 180 21.74 14.69 -9.40
N LEU A 181 22.47 14.18 -8.41
CA LEU A 181 22.45 14.78 -7.08
C LEU A 181 23.38 15.97 -7.06
N HIS A 182 22.86 17.13 -6.68
CA HIS A 182 23.65 18.35 -6.49
C HIS A 182 24.59 18.19 -5.28
N ARG A 183 25.79 17.65 -5.52
CA ARG A 183 26.91 17.61 -4.58
C ARG A 183 28.17 18.13 -5.27
N PRO A 184 29.21 18.56 -4.54
CA PRO A 184 30.42 19.19 -5.12
C PRO A 184 31.23 18.30 -6.07
N LYS A 185 30.81 17.04 -6.27
CA LYS A 185 31.29 16.11 -7.29
C LYS A 185 30.04 15.49 -7.91
N ASP A 186 29.82 15.72 -9.20
CA ASP A 186 28.68 15.19 -9.93
C ASP A 186 28.75 13.65 -9.94
N HIS A 187 27.96 13.03 -9.07
CA HIS A 187 27.74 11.59 -9.09
C HIS A 187 26.36 11.35 -9.73
N VAL A 188 26.36 10.66 -10.88
CA VAL A 188 25.12 10.13 -11.44
C VAL A 188 24.67 8.99 -10.54
N VAL A 189 23.53 9.17 -9.86
CA VAL A 189 22.91 8.11 -9.09
C VAL A 189 21.71 7.61 -9.89
N HIS A 190 21.69 6.32 -10.21
CA HIS A 190 20.53 5.71 -10.84
C HIS A 190 19.45 5.49 -9.78
N ARG A 191 18.30 6.14 -9.95
CA ARG A 191 17.13 5.93 -9.11
C ARG A 191 16.34 4.72 -9.62
N PHE A 192 15.82 3.96 -8.66
CA PHE A 192 14.84 2.90 -8.92
C PHE A 192 13.57 3.52 -9.51
N VAL A 193 13.18 3.08 -10.71
CA VAL A 193 11.92 3.44 -11.36
C VAL A 193 10.91 2.35 -11.04
N ASP A 194 9.73 2.68 -10.54
CA ASP A 194 8.73 1.67 -10.22
C ASP A 194 8.34 0.81 -11.44
N ALA A 195 7.88 -0.42 -11.21
CA ALA A 195 7.52 -1.34 -12.28
C ALA A 195 6.45 -0.78 -13.23
N HIS A 196 5.45 -0.05 -12.73
CA HIS A 196 4.44 0.61 -13.57
C HIS A 196 5.01 1.75 -14.43
N HIS A 197 5.91 2.59 -13.88
CA HIS A 197 6.57 3.64 -14.66
C HIS A 197 7.45 3.05 -15.77
N THR A 198 8.19 1.98 -15.44
CA THR A 198 8.94 1.22 -16.45
C THR A 198 7.98 0.65 -17.50
N TYR A 199 6.87 0.07 -17.07
CA TYR A 199 5.86 -0.49 -17.98
C TYR A 199 5.26 0.57 -18.91
N ASP A 200 5.09 1.79 -18.43
CA ASP A 200 4.47 2.85 -19.21
C ASP A 200 5.26 3.24 -20.46
N SER A 201 6.56 2.96 -20.48
CA SER A 201 7.44 3.17 -21.62
C SER A 201 7.36 2.12 -22.72
N PHE A 202 6.62 1.01 -22.52
CA PHE A 202 6.32 0.10 -23.62
C PHE A 202 5.55 0.81 -24.74
N ASN A 203 5.79 0.41 -25.99
CA ASN A 203 4.99 0.93 -27.10
C ASN A 203 3.52 0.45 -27.01
N ALA A 204 2.63 1.14 -27.73
CA ALA A 204 1.20 0.80 -27.73
C ALA A 204 0.92 -0.65 -28.21
N LYS A 205 1.77 -1.21 -29.08
CA LYS A 205 1.62 -2.59 -29.59
C LYS A 205 1.80 -3.63 -28.48
N ALA A 206 2.80 -3.47 -27.61
CA ALA A 206 3.00 -4.34 -26.44
C ALA A 206 2.09 -3.99 -25.27
N LYS A 207 1.75 -2.70 -25.07
CA LYS A 207 0.84 -2.27 -23.99
C LYS A 207 -0.61 -2.62 -24.26
N ASN A 208 -1.09 -2.54 -25.51
CA ASN A 208 -2.51 -2.60 -25.85
C ASN A 208 -2.87 -3.69 -26.86
N GLY A 209 -1.89 -4.20 -27.60
CA GLY A 209 -2.12 -5.28 -28.54
C GLY A 209 -2.30 -6.61 -27.81
N CYS A 210 -3.23 -7.41 -28.30
CA CYS A 210 -3.32 -8.82 -27.94
C CYS A 210 -2.67 -9.73 -28.97
N SER A 211 -2.20 -9.20 -30.11
CA SER A 211 -1.47 -9.91 -31.17
C SER A 211 -0.39 -8.99 -31.77
N PRO A 212 0.80 -9.51 -32.10
CA PRO A 212 1.25 -10.88 -31.84
C PRO A 212 1.65 -11.11 -30.39
N TYR A 213 1.58 -10.08 -29.52
CA TYR A 213 2.00 -10.18 -28.12
C TYR A 213 0.82 -10.55 -27.21
N ALA A 214 0.96 -11.66 -26.49
CA ALA A 214 -0.03 -12.17 -25.56
C ALA A 214 0.15 -11.62 -24.14
N ALA A 215 1.33 -11.10 -23.79
CA ALA A 215 1.55 -10.38 -22.54
C ALA A 215 2.82 -9.53 -22.61
N ALA A 216 2.84 -8.44 -21.85
CA ALA A 216 4.04 -7.65 -21.61
C ALA A 216 4.06 -7.25 -20.14
N GLY A 217 5.25 -7.13 -19.55
CA GLY A 217 5.36 -6.79 -18.15
C GLY A 217 6.76 -6.46 -17.67
N VAL A 218 6.77 -5.95 -16.44
CA VAL A 218 7.94 -5.59 -15.66
C VAL A 218 7.78 -6.23 -14.28
N VAL A 219 8.80 -6.94 -13.82
CA VAL A 219 8.79 -7.62 -12.51
C VAL A 219 10.10 -7.34 -11.79
N ASP A 220 10.05 -6.89 -10.53
CA ASP A 220 11.21 -6.71 -9.67
C ASP A 220 12.00 -8.02 -9.58
N ASN A 221 13.32 -7.96 -9.80
CA ASN A 221 14.17 -9.14 -9.83
C ASN A 221 14.23 -9.88 -8.47
N LYS A 222 13.92 -9.19 -7.37
CA LYS A 222 13.81 -9.79 -6.02
C LYS A 222 12.51 -10.58 -5.85
N ALA A 223 11.52 -10.37 -6.72
CA ALA A 223 10.29 -11.16 -6.76
C ALA A 223 10.49 -12.53 -7.43
N LYS A 224 11.73 -12.97 -7.69
CA LYS A 224 12.11 -14.31 -8.19
C LYS A 224 11.10 -14.89 -9.21
N PRO A 225 10.81 -14.18 -10.32
CA PRO A 225 9.80 -14.62 -11.25
C PRO A 225 10.21 -15.92 -11.96
N SER A 226 9.22 -16.74 -12.26
CA SER A 226 9.35 -17.94 -13.08
C SER A 226 8.59 -17.76 -14.38
N TYR A 227 9.27 -18.00 -15.49
CA TYR A 227 8.73 -17.83 -16.82
C TYR A 227 8.51 -19.18 -17.49
N LYS A 228 7.30 -19.42 -18.01
CA LYS A 228 6.96 -20.63 -18.75
C LYS A 228 6.50 -20.30 -20.16
N ALA A 229 7.40 -20.49 -21.12
CA ALA A 229 7.10 -20.39 -22.55
C ALA A 229 8.06 -21.25 -23.38
N SER A 230 7.67 -21.52 -24.62
CA SER A 230 8.62 -22.05 -25.61
C SER A 230 9.70 -20.99 -25.92
N PRO A 231 10.94 -21.38 -26.27
CA PRO A 231 12.05 -20.45 -26.49
C PRO A 231 11.75 -19.33 -27.50
N ASN A 232 10.89 -19.60 -28.48
CA ASN A 232 10.54 -18.66 -29.54
C ASN A 232 9.35 -17.73 -29.19
N ARG A 233 8.92 -17.72 -27.92
CA ARG A 233 7.68 -17.07 -27.47
C ARG A 233 7.86 -16.14 -26.28
N LEU A 234 9.08 -16.01 -25.79
CA LEU A 234 9.42 -15.13 -24.69
C LEU A 234 10.70 -14.39 -25.05
N TYR A 235 10.61 -13.07 -25.07
CA TYR A 235 11.80 -12.22 -24.96
C TYR A 235 11.87 -11.66 -23.55
N LEU A 236 13.03 -11.83 -22.90
CA LEU A 236 13.29 -11.44 -21.53
C LEU A 236 14.59 -10.62 -21.49
N LYS A 237 14.52 -9.40 -20.96
CA LYS A 237 15.69 -8.57 -20.63
C LYS A 237 15.79 -8.47 -19.12
N GLN A 238 16.96 -8.78 -18.59
CA GLN A 238 17.29 -8.43 -17.21
C GLN A 238 17.88 -7.01 -17.19
N ALA A 239 17.11 -6.08 -16.62
CA ALA A 239 17.58 -4.75 -16.24
C ALA A 239 18.20 -4.80 -14.84
N TYR A 240 18.68 -3.64 -14.35
CA TYR A 240 19.35 -3.57 -13.05
C TYR A 240 18.45 -4.01 -11.88
N TYR A 241 17.18 -3.59 -11.90
CA TYR A 241 16.21 -3.90 -10.83
C TYR A 241 15.00 -4.71 -11.29
N HIS A 242 14.79 -4.87 -12.60
CA HIS A 242 13.62 -5.52 -13.16
C HIS A 242 13.98 -6.60 -14.17
N TYR A 243 13.12 -7.59 -14.27
CA TYR A 243 12.92 -8.37 -15.47
C TYR A 243 11.85 -7.70 -16.32
N ILE A 244 12.15 -7.46 -17.59
CA ILE A 244 11.24 -6.90 -18.56
C ILE A 244 10.96 -7.99 -19.58
N HIS A 245 9.69 -8.35 -19.76
CA HIS A 245 9.30 -9.48 -20.58
C HIS A 245 8.20 -9.13 -21.58
N VAL A 246 8.22 -9.84 -22.70
CA VAL A 246 7.14 -9.87 -23.70
C VAL A 246 6.93 -11.31 -24.14
N PHE A 247 5.66 -11.74 -24.15
CA PHE A 247 5.21 -13.02 -24.67
C PHE A 247 4.47 -12.86 -25.99
N GLY A 248 4.59 -13.83 -26.89
CA GLY A 248 3.73 -13.98 -28.07
C GLY A 248 3.63 -15.41 -28.57
#